data_AF-W7Q0H4-F1
#
_entry.id   AF-W7Q0H4-F1
#
_cell.length_a   1.000
_cell.length_b   1.000
_cell.length_c   1.000
_cell.angle_alpha   90.00
_cell.angle_beta   90.00
_cell.angle_gamma   90.00
#
_symmetry.space_group_name_H-M   'P 1'
#
loop_
_entity.id
_entity.type
_entity.pdbx_description
1 polymer ?
#
loop_
_entity_poly.entity_id
_entity_poly.type
_entity_poly.pdbx_seq_one_letter_code
_entity_poly.pdbx_strand_id
1 'polypeptide(L)'
;MQETSQSESSYTVPETAYTALGFYHKISQLRADTWNALKRDLGILVRLNDESRAKNLIKAIDVKLTRLEIIEDYHAFPSKEDFRHLWSLFDRDEYVLLEKVVKRLVRALISESYRRRHVDLSDSDANAEDLETLDALAQLRRGHPASNSAAQPYFELLIVDNLSPQEEEVVREAFRNMRRPEDKFVYDVVTVRSFEDALIAVLVNPNIQACLIRYEFPYKSKYNLSALRNYLEGLSEKELENQTEAERSILLSSMIHELRPEIDQFLVTSGDVEATASRDIRYFNRIFYRETDYIEQHHTILRAIDNRYRTPFFDALREYSKKPTGVFHAMPISTGESVDPIPLGGR
;
A
#
# COMPACT_ATOMS: atom_id res chain seq x y z
N MET A 1 50.91 18.93 -12.88
CA MET A 1 49.82 19.34 -11.98
C MET A 1 48.63 19.72 -12.84
N GLN A 2 47.75 18.77 -13.11
CA GLN A 2 46.44 19.01 -13.69
C GLN A 2 45.46 18.42 -12.68
N GLU A 3 44.81 19.30 -11.92
CA GLU A 3 43.72 18.93 -11.03
C GLU A 3 42.47 18.71 -11.88
N THR A 4 42.05 17.45 -11.97
CA THR A 4 40.72 17.07 -12.45
C THR A 4 39.69 17.41 -11.38
N SER A 5 38.97 18.51 -11.58
CA SER A 5 37.80 18.88 -10.79
C SER A 5 36.66 17.89 -11.09
N GLN A 6 36.36 17.03 -10.11
CA GLN A 6 35.18 16.19 -10.12
C GLN A 6 33.94 17.06 -9.93
N SER A 7 33.00 17.00 -10.88
CA SER A 7 31.67 17.57 -10.75
C SER A 7 30.83 16.68 -9.83
N GLU A 8 30.64 17.07 -8.58
CA GLU A 8 29.60 16.50 -7.71
C GLU A 8 28.23 16.85 -8.30
N SER A 9 27.53 15.86 -8.85
CA SER A 9 26.12 16.01 -9.20
C SER A 9 25.31 16.03 -7.91
N SER A 10 24.95 17.22 -7.44
CA SER A 10 23.96 17.38 -6.37
C SER A 10 22.63 16.80 -6.83
N TYR A 11 22.22 15.66 -6.28
CA TYR A 11 20.88 15.12 -6.44
C TYR A 11 19.90 16.06 -5.72
N THR A 12 19.37 17.05 -6.43
CA THR A 12 18.26 17.87 -5.94
C THR A 12 16.97 17.09 -6.10
N VAL A 13 16.43 16.61 -4.98
CA VAL A 13 15.08 16.03 -4.94
C VAL A 13 14.09 17.11 -5.40
N PRO A 14 13.20 16.82 -6.37
CA PRO A 14 12.28 17.83 -6.90
C PRO A 14 11.31 18.32 -5.81
N GLU A 15 11.00 19.62 -5.82
CA GLU A 15 10.12 20.32 -4.85
C GLU A 15 8.71 19.69 -4.77
N THR A 16 8.27 19.05 -5.86
CA THR A 16 7.04 18.25 -5.96
C THR A 16 7.01 17.07 -4.99
N ALA A 17 8.13 16.35 -4.82
CA ALA A 17 8.23 15.20 -3.92
C ALA A 17 8.11 15.60 -2.43
N TYR A 18 8.65 16.76 -2.05
CA TYR A 18 8.49 17.30 -0.68
C TYR A 18 7.04 17.70 -0.39
N THR A 19 6.35 18.23 -1.38
CA THR A 19 4.93 18.62 -1.25
C THR A 19 4.03 17.38 -1.17
N ALA A 20 4.32 16.33 -1.95
CA ALA A 20 3.64 15.05 -1.91
C ALA A 20 3.82 14.34 -0.55
N LEU A 21 5.06 14.31 -0.03
CA LEU A 21 5.35 13.72 1.28
C LEU A 21 4.63 14.47 2.41
N GLY A 22 4.62 15.81 2.36
CA GLY A 22 3.88 16.64 3.31
C GLY A 22 2.37 16.43 3.23
N PHE A 23 1.82 16.20 2.03
CA PHE A 23 0.41 15.88 1.82
C PHE A 23 0.06 14.51 2.40
N TYR A 24 0.87 13.48 2.11
CA TYR A 24 0.75 12.15 2.70
C TYR A 24 0.71 12.19 4.22
N HIS A 25 1.69 12.84 4.86
CA HIS A 25 1.76 12.89 6.33
C HIS A 25 0.50 13.51 6.94
N LYS A 26 -0.04 14.56 6.31
CA LYS A 26 -1.30 15.18 6.74
C LYS A 26 -2.48 14.23 6.62
N ILE A 27 -2.61 13.52 5.50
CA ILE A 27 -3.73 12.58 5.27
C ILE A 27 -3.60 11.34 6.16
N SER A 28 -2.41 10.78 6.31
CA SER A 28 -2.13 9.64 7.19
C SER A 28 -2.42 9.96 8.66
N GLN A 29 -1.97 11.12 9.14
CA GLN A 29 -2.31 11.59 10.47
C GLN A 29 -3.82 11.81 10.63
N LEU A 30 -4.45 12.45 9.64
CA LEU A 30 -5.89 12.67 9.64
C LEU A 30 -6.67 11.35 9.70
N ARG A 31 -6.26 10.35 8.93
CA ARG A 31 -6.85 9.00 8.91
C ARG A 31 -6.78 8.36 10.30
N ALA A 32 -5.58 8.32 10.88
CA ALA A 32 -5.36 7.76 12.22
C ALA A 32 -6.16 8.50 13.31
N ASP A 33 -6.17 9.83 13.27
CA ASP A 33 -6.90 10.65 14.22
C ASP A 33 -8.41 10.47 14.10
N THR A 34 -8.93 10.34 12.87
CA THR A 34 -10.37 10.15 12.63
C THR A 34 -10.83 8.77 13.11
N TRP A 35 -10.06 7.71 12.87
CA TRP A 35 -10.32 6.37 13.42
C TRP A 35 -10.29 6.35 14.95
N ASN A 36 -9.28 6.98 15.56
CA ASN A 36 -9.20 7.07 17.01
C ASN A 36 -10.32 7.91 17.61
N ALA A 37 -10.75 8.99 16.94
CA ALA A 37 -11.91 9.78 17.34
C ALA A 37 -13.20 8.98 17.25
N LEU A 38 -13.43 8.26 16.15
CA LEU A 38 -14.59 7.39 15.97
C LEU A 38 -14.67 6.33 17.09
N LYS A 39 -13.56 5.65 17.38
CA LYS A 39 -13.47 4.68 18.49
C LYS A 39 -13.82 5.30 19.84
N ARG A 40 -13.33 6.51 20.13
CA ARG A 40 -13.64 7.21 21.39
C ARG A 40 -15.11 7.59 21.46
N ASP A 41 -15.65 8.18 20.40
CA ASP A 41 -17.03 8.68 20.36
C ASP A 41 -18.04 7.53 20.46
N LEU A 42 -17.79 6.40 19.80
CA LEU A 42 -18.59 5.18 19.96
C LEU A 42 -18.52 4.63 21.40
N GLY A 43 -17.35 4.64 22.02
CA GLY A 43 -17.21 4.19 23.41
C GLY A 43 -17.90 5.10 24.43
N ILE A 44 -18.02 6.39 24.12
CA ILE A 44 -18.84 7.32 24.89
C ILE A 44 -20.32 7.00 24.65
N LEU A 45 -20.74 6.87 23.39
CA LEU A 45 -22.14 6.61 23.00
C LEU A 45 -22.70 5.36 23.69
N VAL A 46 -21.96 4.25 23.69
CA VAL A 46 -22.37 2.98 24.31
C VAL A 46 -22.57 3.09 25.83
N ARG A 47 -21.89 4.03 26.50
CA ARG A 47 -21.98 4.24 27.96
C ARG A 47 -22.94 5.35 28.35
N LEU A 48 -23.48 6.08 27.38
CA LEU A 48 -24.26 7.29 27.61
C LEU A 48 -25.74 6.96 27.81
N ASN A 49 -26.33 7.48 28.89
CA ASN A 49 -27.77 7.33 29.17
C ASN A 49 -28.60 8.59 28.79
N ASP A 50 -27.95 9.66 28.32
CA ASP A 50 -28.60 10.92 27.93
C ASP A 50 -28.93 10.94 26.43
N GLU A 51 -30.22 10.88 26.11
CA GLU A 51 -30.73 10.84 24.74
C GLU A 51 -30.39 12.07 23.88
N SER A 52 -30.37 13.27 24.48
CA SER A 52 -30.10 14.49 23.71
C SER A 52 -28.64 14.57 23.30
N ARG A 53 -27.74 14.17 24.19
CA ARG A 53 -26.30 14.08 23.88
C ARG A 53 -26.01 12.92 22.94
N ALA A 54 -26.72 11.79 23.05
CA ALA A 54 -26.60 10.66 22.13
C ALA A 54 -26.89 11.07 20.68
N LYS A 55 -27.98 11.81 20.43
CA LYS A 55 -28.33 12.29 19.08
C LYS A 55 -27.24 13.16 18.45
N ASN A 56 -26.59 14.02 19.23
CA ASN A 56 -25.49 14.86 18.72
C ASN A 56 -24.24 14.03 18.42
N LEU A 57 -23.93 13.03 19.24
CA LEU A 57 -22.82 12.10 18.99
C LEU A 57 -23.06 11.23 17.76
N ILE A 58 -24.28 10.72 17.56
CA ILE A 58 -24.64 9.92 16.38
C ILE A 58 -24.37 10.73 15.10
N LYS A 59 -24.80 11.99 15.05
CA LYS A 59 -24.50 12.89 13.92
C LYS A 59 -23.00 13.13 13.73
N ALA A 60 -22.25 13.25 14.83
CA ALA A 60 -20.80 13.42 14.75
C ALA A 60 -20.10 12.15 14.24
N ILE A 61 -20.60 10.97 14.60
CA ILE A 61 -20.13 9.65 14.15
C ILE A 61 -20.41 9.47 12.66
N ASP A 62 -21.62 9.79 12.20
CA ASP A 62 -22.03 9.76 10.79
C ASP A 62 -21.05 10.55 9.91
N VAL A 63 -20.78 11.81 10.28
CA VAL A 63 -19.80 12.65 9.56
C VAL A 63 -18.39 12.05 9.54
N LYS A 64 -17.97 11.37 10.62
CA LYS A 64 -16.67 10.69 10.66
C LYS A 64 -16.64 9.45 9.78
N LEU A 65 -17.71 8.65 9.77
CA LEU A 65 -17.84 7.47 8.91
C LEU A 65 -17.80 7.86 7.44
N THR A 66 -18.58 8.87 7.02
CA THR A 66 -18.55 9.38 5.64
C THR A 66 -17.16 9.88 5.26
N ARG A 67 -16.47 10.61 6.17
CA ARG A 67 -15.11 11.09 5.90
C ARG A 67 -14.11 9.95 5.77
N LEU A 68 -14.22 8.93 6.61
CA LEU A 68 -13.36 7.76 6.56
C LEU A 68 -13.59 6.98 5.27
N GLU A 69 -14.83 6.73 4.88
CA GLU A 69 -15.16 6.02 3.63
C GLU A 69 -14.45 6.63 2.41
N ILE A 70 -14.43 7.97 2.30
CA ILE A 70 -13.73 8.67 1.20
C ILE A 70 -12.21 8.43 1.25
N ILE A 71 -11.61 8.41 2.44
CA ILE A 71 -10.16 8.20 2.58
C ILE A 71 -9.81 6.74 2.28
N GLU A 72 -10.63 5.81 2.75
CA GLU A 72 -10.37 4.37 2.69
C GLU A 72 -10.63 3.79 1.30
N ASP A 73 -11.35 4.49 0.41
CA ASP A 73 -11.45 4.15 -1.02
C ASP A 73 -10.06 4.04 -1.71
N TYR A 74 -9.04 4.68 -1.15
CA TYR A 74 -7.66 4.68 -1.67
C TYR A 74 -6.72 3.71 -0.94
N HIS A 75 -7.23 2.88 -0.03
CA HIS A 75 -6.47 1.89 0.73
C HIS A 75 -7.05 0.48 0.52
N ALA A 76 -6.21 -0.55 0.59
CA ALA A 76 -6.69 -1.93 0.45
C ALA A 76 -7.41 -2.43 1.71
N PHE A 77 -7.09 -1.86 2.87
CA PHE A 77 -7.70 -2.19 4.16
C PHE A 77 -7.90 -0.92 5.01
N PRO A 78 -9.10 -0.72 5.61
CA PRO A 78 -10.29 -1.57 5.52
C PRO A 78 -10.92 -1.56 4.12
N SER A 79 -11.53 -2.67 3.74
CA SER A 79 -12.14 -2.85 2.43
C SER A 79 -13.50 -2.13 2.32
N LYS A 80 -13.99 -1.99 1.09
CA LYS A 80 -15.36 -1.48 0.84
C LYS A 80 -16.43 -2.37 1.45
N GLU A 81 -16.17 -3.67 1.60
CA GLU A 81 -17.06 -4.59 2.31
C GLU A 81 -17.08 -4.31 3.82
N ASP A 82 -15.91 -4.08 4.42
CA ASP A 82 -15.81 -3.69 5.83
C ASP A 82 -16.62 -2.42 6.10
N PHE A 83 -16.54 -1.42 5.23
CA PHE A 83 -17.34 -0.20 5.34
C PHE A 83 -18.84 -0.42 5.16
N ARG A 84 -19.26 -1.27 4.22
CA ARG A 84 -20.66 -1.68 4.09
C ARG A 84 -21.18 -2.33 5.36
N HIS A 85 -20.36 -3.14 6.02
CA HIS A 85 -20.69 -3.75 7.30
C HIS A 85 -20.80 -2.70 8.42
N LEU A 86 -19.86 -1.76 8.52
CA LEU A 86 -19.90 -0.65 9.49
C LEU A 86 -21.17 0.20 9.32
N TRP A 87 -21.51 0.59 8.09
CA TRP A 87 -22.74 1.32 7.78
C TRP A 87 -23.99 0.51 8.13
N SER A 88 -24.03 -0.78 7.80
CA SER A 88 -25.16 -1.64 8.18
C SER A 88 -25.35 -1.74 9.69
N LEU A 89 -24.29 -1.74 10.50
CA LEU A 89 -24.42 -1.75 11.96
C LEU A 89 -24.87 -0.38 12.49
N PHE A 90 -24.40 0.70 11.87
CA PHE A 90 -24.80 2.07 12.21
C PHE A 90 -26.29 2.31 11.92
N ASP A 91 -26.75 1.94 10.72
CA ASP A 91 -28.15 2.12 10.27
C ASP A 91 -29.17 1.29 11.06
N ARG A 92 -28.71 0.18 11.68
CA ARG A 92 -29.53 -0.69 12.54
C ARG A 92 -29.52 -0.28 14.01
N ASP A 93 -28.87 0.83 14.35
CA ASP A 93 -28.65 1.29 15.72
C ASP A 93 -27.90 0.26 16.61
N GLU A 94 -27.11 -0.64 16.01
CA GLU A 94 -26.34 -1.69 16.70
C GLU A 94 -25.00 -1.15 17.22
N TYR A 95 -25.03 -0.04 17.95
CA TYR A 95 -23.83 0.72 18.36
C TYR A 95 -22.83 -0.06 19.22
N VAL A 96 -23.30 -1.04 20.00
CA VAL A 96 -22.43 -1.90 20.83
C VAL A 96 -21.56 -2.81 19.96
N LEU A 97 -22.14 -3.38 18.90
CA LEU A 97 -21.40 -4.22 17.96
C LEU A 97 -20.48 -3.36 17.09
N LEU A 98 -20.97 -2.20 16.64
CA LEU A 98 -20.16 -1.23 15.89
C LEU A 98 -18.91 -0.80 16.68
N GLU A 99 -19.03 -0.52 17.98
CA GLU A 99 -17.89 -0.18 18.84
C GLU A 99 -16.85 -1.31 18.90
N LYS A 100 -17.30 -2.58 18.99
CA LYS A 100 -16.40 -3.74 18.98
C LYS A 100 -15.66 -3.87 17.66
N VAL A 101 -16.39 -3.81 16.53
CA VAL A 101 -15.79 -3.91 15.18
C VAL A 101 -14.79 -2.79 14.95
N VAL A 102 -15.14 -1.54 15.28
CA VAL A 102 -14.22 -0.40 15.13
C VAL A 102 -12.98 -0.55 16.03
N LYS A 103 -13.12 -1.05 17.26
CA LYS A 103 -11.95 -1.33 18.13
C LYS A 103 -11.01 -2.35 17.50
N ARG A 104 -11.57 -3.41 16.92
CA ARG A 104 -10.83 -4.48 16.24
C ARG A 104 -10.11 -3.96 15.01
N LEU A 105 -10.80 -3.18 14.18
CA LEU A 105 -10.24 -2.52 13.00
C LEU A 105 -9.08 -1.57 13.37
N VAL A 106 -9.27 -0.69 14.37
CA VAL A 106 -8.21 0.21 14.85
C VAL A 106 -7.00 -0.58 15.36
N ARG A 107 -7.23 -1.71 16.05
CA ARG A 107 -6.15 -2.59 16.50
C ARG A 107 -5.40 -3.20 15.31
N ALA A 108 -6.12 -3.72 14.32
CA ALA A 108 -5.53 -4.31 13.12
C ALA A 108 -4.72 -3.29 12.30
N LEU A 109 -5.18 -2.03 12.25
CA LEU A 109 -4.42 -0.94 11.63
C LEU A 109 -3.11 -0.65 12.37
N ILE A 110 -3.14 -0.60 13.71
CA ILE A 110 -1.94 -0.36 14.53
C ILE A 110 -0.98 -1.55 14.48
N SER A 111 -1.49 -2.78 14.58
CA SER A 111 -0.68 -4.01 14.58
C SER A 111 -0.31 -4.50 13.18
N GLU A 112 -0.77 -3.81 12.14
CA GLU A 112 -0.64 -4.17 10.74
C GLU A 112 -0.91 -5.66 10.47
N SER A 113 -1.84 -6.27 11.23
CA SER A 113 -2.14 -7.70 11.13
C SER A 113 -2.80 -8.05 9.79
N TYR A 114 -3.57 -7.09 9.23
CA TYR A 114 -4.19 -7.18 7.90
C TYR A 114 -3.17 -7.44 6.77
N ARG A 115 -1.91 -7.06 6.96
CA ARG A 115 -0.84 -7.28 5.97
C ARG A 115 -0.43 -8.75 5.83
N ARG A 116 -0.76 -9.58 6.81
CA ARG A 116 -0.36 -11.00 6.85
C ARG A 116 -1.53 -11.94 6.65
N ARG A 117 -2.71 -11.54 7.11
CA ARG A 117 -3.89 -12.40 7.18
C ARG A 117 -5.13 -11.60 6.82
N HIS A 118 -6.09 -12.30 6.23
CA HIS A 118 -7.43 -11.77 6.05
C HIS A 118 -8.04 -11.49 7.43
N VAL A 119 -8.53 -10.27 7.63
CA VAL A 119 -9.23 -9.87 8.84
C VAL A 119 -10.71 -9.87 8.51
N ASP A 120 -11.41 -10.96 8.86
CA ASP A 120 -12.86 -11.02 8.72
C ASP A 120 -13.50 -10.29 9.91
N LEU A 121 -14.08 -9.11 9.65
CA LEU A 121 -14.75 -8.29 10.66
C LEU A 121 -16.18 -8.73 10.98
N SER A 122 -16.77 -9.61 10.17
CA SER A 122 -18.13 -10.11 10.35
C SER A 122 -18.21 -11.20 11.41
N ASP A 123 -17.12 -11.96 11.58
CA ASP A 123 -17.05 -13.05 12.53
C ASP A 123 -16.57 -12.56 13.91
N SER A 124 -17.43 -12.69 14.92
CA SER A 124 -17.16 -12.33 16.32
C SER A 124 -16.43 -13.45 17.07
N ASP A 125 -15.56 -14.18 16.36
CA ASP A 125 -14.96 -15.38 16.91
C ASP A 125 -13.84 -15.00 17.90
N ALA A 126 -13.98 -15.42 19.16
CA ALA A 126 -13.05 -15.04 20.24
C ALA A 126 -11.59 -15.44 19.94
N ASN A 127 -11.40 -16.50 19.14
CA ASN A 127 -10.09 -16.96 18.67
C ASN A 127 -9.40 -15.94 17.74
N ALA A 128 -10.17 -15.19 16.94
CA ALA A 128 -9.63 -14.16 16.05
C ALA A 128 -9.13 -12.95 16.85
N GLU A 129 -9.88 -12.54 17.89
CA GLU A 129 -9.47 -11.48 18.80
C GLU A 129 -8.16 -11.82 19.53
N ASP A 130 -8.07 -13.03 20.10
CA ASP A 130 -6.86 -13.50 20.79
C ASP A 130 -5.64 -13.50 19.86
N LEU A 131 -5.81 -13.93 18.62
CA LEU A 131 -4.71 -14.00 17.66
C LEU A 131 -4.27 -12.60 17.15
N GLU A 132 -5.19 -11.65 17.02
CA GLU A 132 -4.86 -10.24 16.78
C GLU A 132 -4.18 -9.59 17.99
N THR A 133 -4.49 -10.06 19.21
CA THR A 133 -3.75 -9.63 20.41
C THR A 133 -2.31 -10.08 20.39
N LEU A 134 -2.08 -11.33 19.99
CA LEU A 134 -0.74 -11.88 19.89
C LEU A 134 0.08 -11.16 18.81
N ASP A 135 -0.53 -10.81 17.68
CA ASP A 135 0.15 -10.02 16.63
C ASP A 135 0.53 -8.62 17.12
N ALA A 136 -0.37 -7.93 17.83
CA ALA A 136 -0.07 -6.63 18.42
C ALA A 136 1.08 -6.70 19.45
N LEU A 137 1.11 -7.77 20.26
CA LEU A 137 2.20 -8.02 21.20
C LEU A 137 3.50 -8.42 20.49
N ALA A 138 3.41 -9.16 19.39
CA ALA A 138 4.56 -9.54 18.57
C ALA A 138 5.19 -8.31 17.91
N GLN A 139 4.39 -7.34 17.44
CA GLN A 139 4.92 -6.08 16.93
C GLN A 139 5.73 -5.30 17.99
N LEU A 140 5.27 -5.25 19.24
CA LEU A 140 6.02 -4.62 20.33
C LEU A 140 7.38 -5.32 20.58
N ARG A 141 7.49 -6.62 20.26
CA ARG A 141 8.74 -7.39 20.34
C ARG A 141 9.66 -7.20 19.13
N ARG A 142 9.17 -6.67 17.99
CA ARG A 142 9.95 -6.46 16.76
C ARG A 142 10.92 -5.28 16.79
N GLY A 143 10.98 -4.52 17.88
CA GLY A 143 12.14 -3.66 18.15
C GLY A 143 13.46 -4.43 18.32
N HIS A 144 13.42 -5.76 18.42
CA HIS A 144 14.59 -6.62 18.58
C HIS A 144 15.09 -7.16 17.21
N PRO A 145 16.36 -6.90 16.82
CA PRO A 145 16.90 -7.25 15.50
C PRO A 145 16.86 -8.76 15.16
N ALA A 146 16.76 -9.64 16.17
CA ALA A 146 16.62 -11.08 15.99
C ALA A 146 15.20 -11.56 15.55
N SER A 147 14.18 -10.70 15.59
CA SER A 147 12.78 -11.05 15.28
C SER A 147 12.30 -10.52 13.91
N ASN A 148 13.13 -9.72 13.23
CA ASN A 148 12.81 -9.11 11.93
C ASN A 148 12.93 -10.05 10.73
N SER A 149 13.38 -11.29 10.93
CA SER A 149 13.71 -12.23 9.85
C SER A 149 12.53 -13.04 9.30
N ALA A 150 11.31 -12.87 9.83
CA ALA A 150 10.20 -13.82 9.61
C ALA A 150 8.93 -13.25 8.95
N ALA A 151 8.84 -11.94 8.67
CA ALA A 151 7.64 -11.37 8.04
C ALA A 151 7.91 -11.05 6.56
N GLN A 152 7.14 -11.65 5.65
CA GLN A 152 7.11 -11.27 4.23
C GLN A 152 6.78 -9.76 4.13
N PRO A 153 7.53 -8.97 3.33
CA PRO A 153 7.22 -7.56 3.13
C PRO A 153 5.87 -7.40 2.43
N TYR A 154 5.17 -6.33 2.77
CA TYR A 154 3.83 -6.02 2.27
C TYR A 154 3.84 -4.82 1.33
N PHE A 155 3.03 -4.88 0.27
CA PHE A 155 2.75 -3.73 -0.57
C PHE A 155 1.31 -3.73 -1.10
N GLU A 156 0.89 -2.63 -1.72
CA GLU A 156 -0.42 -2.52 -2.37
C GLU A 156 -0.22 -2.34 -3.88
N LEU A 157 -1.07 -3.03 -4.66
CA LEU A 157 -1.15 -2.92 -6.11
C LEU A 157 -2.31 -1.99 -6.46
N LEU A 158 -2.02 -0.86 -7.08
CA LEU A 158 -3.04 0.03 -7.63
C LEU A 158 -3.49 -0.48 -9.00
N ILE A 159 -4.78 -0.70 -9.19
CA ILE A 159 -5.39 -0.99 -10.49
C ILE A 159 -6.27 0.18 -10.90
N VAL A 160 -5.97 0.77 -12.05
CA VAL A 160 -6.73 1.88 -12.63
C VAL A 160 -7.62 1.32 -13.73
N ASP A 161 -8.90 1.17 -13.44
CA ASP A 161 -9.89 0.58 -14.34
C ASP A 161 -11.31 1.01 -13.96
N ASN A 162 -12.20 1.19 -14.94
CA ASN A 162 -13.59 1.61 -14.69
C ASN A 162 -14.49 0.42 -14.36
N LEU A 163 -14.15 -0.27 -13.28
CA LEU A 163 -14.86 -1.46 -12.82
C LEU A 163 -16.11 -1.10 -12.02
N SER A 164 -17.18 -1.89 -12.15
CA SER A 164 -18.30 -1.86 -11.22
C SER A 164 -17.89 -2.40 -9.84
N PRO A 165 -18.63 -2.11 -8.76
CA PRO A 165 -18.27 -2.60 -7.42
C PRO A 165 -18.18 -4.13 -7.33
N GLN A 166 -18.99 -4.86 -8.12
CA GLN A 166 -18.92 -6.32 -8.18
C GLN A 166 -17.65 -6.79 -8.89
N GLU A 167 -17.28 -6.18 -10.01
CA GLU A 167 -16.08 -6.54 -10.76
C GLU A 167 -14.81 -6.22 -9.97
N GLU A 168 -14.78 -5.11 -9.23
CA GLU A 168 -13.68 -4.78 -8.32
C GLU A 168 -13.42 -5.89 -7.30
N GLU A 169 -14.48 -6.48 -6.74
CA GLU A 169 -14.36 -7.59 -5.79
C GLU A 169 -13.81 -8.85 -6.48
N VAL A 170 -14.35 -9.19 -7.65
CA VAL A 170 -13.88 -10.34 -8.43
C VAL A 170 -12.39 -10.20 -8.77
N VAL A 171 -11.94 -9.01 -9.17
CA VAL A 171 -10.52 -8.74 -9.46
C VAL A 171 -9.67 -8.88 -8.19
N ARG A 172 -10.13 -8.31 -7.07
CA ARG A 172 -9.43 -8.41 -5.78
C ARG A 172 -9.30 -9.86 -5.32
N GLU A 173 -10.39 -10.63 -5.38
CA GLU A 173 -10.40 -12.05 -5.05
C GLU A 173 -9.49 -12.86 -5.99
N ALA A 174 -9.51 -12.59 -7.29
CA ALA A 174 -8.64 -13.26 -8.26
C ALA A 174 -7.16 -13.10 -7.85
N PHE A 175 -6.69 -11.86 -7.66
CA PHE A 175 -5.31 -11.61 -7.23
C PHE A 175 -5.00 -12.17 -5.84
N ARG A 176 -5.97 -12.19 -4.91
CA ARG A 176 -5.80 -12.81 -3.59
C ARG A 176 -5.63 -14.32 -3.69
N ASN A 177 -6.42 -15.01 -4.52
CA ASN A 177 -6.37 -16.46 -4.71
C ASN A 177 -5.09 -16.92 -5.40
N MET A 178 -4.41 -16.04 -6.12
CA MET A 178 -3.13 -16.32 -6.76
C MET A 178 -1.94 -16.27 -5.79
N ARG A 179 -2.09 -15.63 -4.62
CA ARG A 179 -1.04 -15.57 -3.60
C ARG A 179 -0.73 -16.97 -3.08
N ARG A 180 0.56 -17.26 -2.93
CA ARG A 180 1.05 -18.51 -2.36
C ARG A 180 1.85 -18.25 -1.09
N PRO A 181 1.86 -19.19 -0.12
CA PRO A 181 2.72 -19.08 1.06
C PRO A 181 4.22 -18.94 0.72
N GLU A 182 4.63 -19.48 -0.43
CA GLU A 182 6.01 -19.41 -0.95
C GLU A 182 6.40 -18.03 -1.49
N ASP A 183 5.45 -17.14 -1.75
CA ASP A 183 5.72 -15.85 -2.37
C ASP A 183 6.62 -14.99 -1.47
N LYS A 184 7.57 -14.28 -2.06
CA LYS A 184 8.50 -13.44 -1.28
C LYS A 184 7.81 -12.22 -0.64
N PHE A 185 6.70 -11.78 -1.24
CA PHE A 185 5.98 -10.57 -0.87
C PHE A 185 4.48 -10.86 -0.79
N VAL A 186 3.79 -10.11 0.07
CA VAL A 186 2.34 -10.18 0.23
C VAL A 186 1.73 -8.87 -0.26
N TYR A 187 0.74 -8.89 -1.17
CA TYR A 187 0.15 -7.64 -1.70
C TYR A 187 -1.36 -7.65 -1.89
N ASP A 188 -2.04 -6.61 -1.43
CA ASP A 188 -3.47 -6.46 -1.69
C ASP A 188 -3.72 -5.45 -2.82
N VAL A 189 -4.96 -5.42 -3.30
CA VAL A 189 -5.35 -4.66 -4.48
C VAL A 189 -6.21 -3.48 -4.08
N VAL A 190 -5.83 -2.30 -4.57
CA VAL A 190 -6.59 -1.05 -4.53
C VAL A 190 -7.10 -0.76 -5.94
N THR A 191 -8.40 -0.63 -6.12
CA THR A 191 -9.03 -0.32 -7.42
C THR A 191 -9.54 1.11 -7.43
N VAL A 192 -9.18 1.85 -8.47
CA VAL A 192 -9.66 3.22 -8.71
C VAL A 192 -10.21 3.35 -10.12
N ARG A 193 -11.22 4.21 -10.28
CA ARG A 193 -12.00 4.30 -11.53
C ARG A 193 -11.60 5.44 -12.45
N SER A 194 -10.80 6.39 -11.96
CA SER A 194 -10.52 7.61 -12.71
C SER A 194 -9.05 8.00 -12.66
N PHE A 195 -8.68 8.86 -13.61
CA PHE A 195 -7.36 9.48 -13.66
C PHE A 195 -7.03 10.24 -12.36
N GLU A 196 -7.96 11.08 -11.90
CA GLU A 196 -7.78 11.86 -10.67
C GLU A 196 -7.67 10.94 -9.45
N ASP A 197 -8.51 9.91 -9.36
CA ASP A 197 -8.46 8.93 -8.26
C ASP A 197 -7.15 8.16 -8.21
N ALA A 198 -6.55 7.85 -9.36
CA ALA A 198 -5.23 7.22 -9.42
C ALA A 198 -4.13 8.11 -8.84
N LEU A 199 -4.11 9.40 -9.17
CA LEU A 199 -3.15 10.35 -8.60
C LEU A 199 -3.37 10.54 -7.10
N ILE A 200 -4.63 10.60 -6.65
CA ILE A 200 -4.95 10.66 -5.22
C ILE A 200 -4.40 9.43 -4.51
N ALA A 201 -4.70 8.23 -5.02
CA ALA A 201 -4.25 6.99 -4.43
C ALA A 201 -2.73 6.99 -4.24
N VAL A 202 -1.99 7.36 -5.29
CA VAL A 202 -0.51 7.44 -5.28
C VAL A 202 -0.01 8.42 -4.22
N LEU A 203 -0.68 9.56 -4.02
CA LEU A 203 -0.31 10.59 -3.06
C LEU A 203 -0.66 10.24 -1.61
N VAL A 204 -1.81 9.59 -1.37
CA VAL A 204 -2.31 9.34 -0.01
C VAL A 204 -1.85 7.99 0.56
N ASN A 205 -1.56 7.03 -0.31
CA ASN A 205 -1.23 5.66 0.08
C ASN A 205 0.22 5.29 -0.28
N PRO A 206 1.14 5.33 0.71
CA PRO A 206 2.56 5.02 0.48
C PRO A 206 2.81 3.52 0.31
N ASN A 207 1.86 2.67 0.68
CA ASN A 207 2.01 1.23 0.53
C ASN A 207 1.89 0.81 -0.93
N ILE A 208 1.32 1.66 -1.80
CA ILE A 208 1.27 1.42 -3.24
C ILE A 208 2.70 1.37 -3.77
N GLN A 209 3.09 0.23 -4.31
CA GLN A 209 4.44 0.01 -4.85
C GLN A 209 4.44 -0.44 -6.31
N ALA A 210 3.27 -0.83 -6.82
CA ALA A 210 3.05 -1.19 -8.20
C ALA A 210 1.72 -0.59 -8.69
N CYS A 211 1.65 -0.24 -9.97
CA CYS A 211 0.45 0.29 -10.62
C CYS A 211 0.17 -0.44 -11.93
N LEU A 212 -1.03 -0.98 -12.09
CA LEU A 212 -1.55 -1.60 -13.30
C LEU A 212 -2.59 -0.67 -13.92
N ILE A 213 -2.23 -0.05 -15.04
CA ILE A 213 -3.06 0.90 -15.77
C ILE A 213 -3.75 0.15 -16.92
N ARG A 214 -5.08 0.16 -16.93
CA ARG A 214 -5.88 -0.29 -18.09
C ARG A 214 -6.25 0.91 -18.96
N TYR A 215 -6.94 0.71 -20.08
CA TYR A 215 -7.20 1.79 -21.04
C TYR A 215 -8.60 2.43 -20.90
N GLU A 216 -9.57 1.75 -20.27
CA GLU A 216 -10.98 2.16 -20.28
C GLU A 216 -11.40 2.95 -19.03
N PHE A 217 -10.72 4.05 -18.68
CA PHE A 217 -11.08 4.83 -17.47
C PHE A 217 -11.34 6.32 -17.73
N PRO A 218 -12.38 6.93 -17.12
CA PRO A 218 -12.66 8.36 -17.25
C PRO A 218 -11.60 9.24 -16.56
N TYR A 219 -11.58 10.52 -16.93
CA TYR A 219 -10.69 11.49 -16.30
C TYR A 219 -11.15 11.87 -14.87
N LYS A 220 -12.43 12.25 -14.72
CA LYS A 220 -12.97 12.83 -13.48
C LYS A 220 -13.19 11.82 -12.37
N SER A 221 -12.75 12.18 -11.18
CA SER A 221 -13.13 11.51 -9.94
C SER A 221 -14.60 11.79 -9.60
N LYS A 222 -15.20 10.86 -8.86
CA LYS A 222 -16.47 11.08 -8.16
C LYS A 222 -16.33 12.16 -7.07
N TYR A 223 -15.14 12.32 -6.50
CA TYR A 223 -14.84 13.25 -5.42
C TYR A 223 -14.15 14.50 -5.96
N ASN A 224 -14.75 15.67 -5.77
CA ASN A 224 -14.14 16.95 -6.13
C ASN A 224 -13.16 17.38 -5.03
N LEU A 225 -11.95 16.83 -5.06
CA LEU A 225 -10.91 17.19 -4.10
C LEU A 225 -10.13 18.40 -4.60
N SER A 226 -10.49 19.58 -4.08
CA SER A 226 -9.83 20.86 -4.36
C SER A 226 -8.32 20.85 -4.12
N ALA A 227 -7.83 19.94 -3.27
CA ALA A 227 -6.42 19.82 -2.89
C ALA A 227 -5.50 19.32 -4.02
N LEU A 228 -6.04 18.63 -5.03
CA LEU A 228 -5.27 18.17 -6.19
C LEU A 228 -5.16 19.22 -7.28
N ARG A 229 -6.01 20.26 -7.23
CA ARG A 229 -6.05 21.28 -8.28
C ARG A 229 -4.69 21.92 -8.48
N ASN A 230 -3.92 22.12 -7.40
CA ASN A 230 -2.57 22.69 -7.47
C ASN A 230 -1.55 21.75 -8.15
N TYR A 231 -1.77 20.43 -8.15
CA TYR A 231 -0.91 19.46 -8.88
C TYR A 231 -1.40 19.23 -10.32
N LEU A 232 -2.67 19.51 -10.58
CA LEU A 232 -3.28 19.50 -11.90
C LEU A 232 -3.20 20.87 -12.59
N GLU A 233 -2.65 21.89 -11.91
CA GLU A 233 -2.47 23.26 -12.40
C GLU A 233 -1.49 23.25 -13.58
N GLY A 234 -2.04 23.31 -14.80
CA GLY A 234 -1.28 23.27 -16.05
C GLY A 234 -1.86 22.32 -17.09
N LEU A 235 -2.70 21.36 -16.67
CA LEU A 235 -3.44 20.50 -17.59
C LEU A 235 -4.85 21.04 -17.76
N SER A 236 -5.21 21.49 -18.97
CA SER A 236 -6.57 21.92 -19.25
C SER A 236 -7.51 20.71 -19.22
N GLU A 237 -8.52 20.75 -18.36
CA GLU A 237 -9.56 19.73 -18.22
C GLU A 237 -10.18 19.35 -19.58
N LYS A 238 -10.33 20.35 -20.48
CA LYS A 238 -10.82 20.14 -21.85
C LYS A 238 -9.81 19.43 -22.76
N GLU A 239 -8.51 19.65 -22.58
CA GLU A 239 -7.48 18.99 -23.39
C GLU A 239 -7.34 17.52 -22.99
N LEU A 240 -7.52 17.21 -21.69
CA LEU A 240 -7.50 15.86 -21.13
C LEU A 240 -8.74 15.03 -21.46
N GLU A 241 -9.93 15.64 -21.42
CA GLU A 241 -11.17 14.96 -21.82
C GLU A 241 -11.17 14.61 -23.33
N ASN A 242 -10.47 15.39 -24.15
CA ASN A 242 -10.34 15.16 -25.59
C ASN A 242 -9.24 14.15 -25.97
N GLN A 243 -8.40 13.73 -25.03
CA GLN A 243 -7.39 12.70 -25.29
C GLN A 243 -8.03 11.34 -25.49
N THR A 244 -7.41 10.54 -26.35
CA THR A 244 -7.71 9.13 -26.49
C THR A 244 -7.41 8.38 -25.18
N GLU A 245 -8.04 7.21 -25.02
CA GLU A 245 -7.82 6.32 -23.88
C GLU A 245 -6.33 5.96 -23.70
N ALA A 246 -5.64 5.68 -24.80
CA ALA A 246 -4.20 5.37 -24.79
C ALA A 246 -3.34 6.56 -24.34
N GLU A 247 -3.62 7.77 -24.85
CA GLU A 247 -2.90 8.99 -24.45
C GLU A 247 -3.11 9.27 -22.96
N ARG A 248 -4.33 9.07 -22.45
CA ARG A 248 -4.65 9.24 -21.03
C ARG A 248 -3.85 8.28 -20.14
N SER A 249 -3.74 7.00 -20.51
CA SER A 249 -2.94 6.02 -19.78
C SER A 249 -1.44 6.38 -19.76
N ILE A 250 -0.91 6.88 -20.88
CA ILE A 250 0.50 7.31 -20.98
C ILE A 250 0.74 8.55 -20.12
N LEU A 251 -0.15 9.54 -20.19
CA LEU A 251 -0.04 10.76 -19.38
C LEU A 251 -0.12 10.44 -17.89
N LEU A 252 -1.04 9.57 -17.48
CA LEU A 252 -1.15 9.12 -16.09
C LEU A 252 0.18 8.52 -15.63
N SER A 253 0.78 7.67 -16.46
CA SER A 253 2.06 7.04 -16.14
C SER A 253 3.19 8.03 -15.94
N SER A 254 3.27 9.05 -16.80
CA SER A 254 4.25 10.13 -16.66
C SER A 254 4.07 10.90 -15.35
N MET A 255 2.83 11.23 -14.99
CA MET A 255 2.55 11.95 -13.74
C MET A 255 2.83 11.10 -12.50
N ILE A 256 2.49 9.81 -12.52
CA ILE A 256 2.82 8.88 -11.44
C ILE A 256 4.35 8.81 -11.28
N HIS A 257 5.09 8.75 -12.38
CA HIS A 257 6.56 8.73 -12.33
C HIS A 257 7.14 10.03 -11.75
N GLU A 258 6.58 11.19 -12.09
CA GLU A 258 7.02 12.47 -11.53
C GLU A 258 6.74 12.57 -10.01
N LEU A 259 5.59 12.07 -9.55
CA LEU A 259 5.21 12.09 -8.14
C LEU A 259 5.95 11.05 -7.31
N ARG A 260 6.04 9.81 -7.83
CA ARG A 260 6.57 8.63 -7.14
C ARG A 260 7.30 7.72 -8.15
N PRO A 261 8.54 8.08 -8.53
CA PRO A 261 9.32 7.35 -9.53
C PRO A 261 9.65 5.90 -9.11
N GLU A 262 9.52 5.59 -7.83
CA GLU A 262 9.75 4.25 -7.29
C GLU A 262 8.59 3.27 -7.53
N ILE A 263 7.43 3.71 -8.03
CA ILE A 263 6.31 2.80 -8.34
C ILE A 263 6.60 2.09 -9.67
N ASP A 264 6.58 0.74 -9.66
CA ASP A 264 6.66 -0.05 -10.88
C ASP A 264 5.33 0.00 -11.62
N GLN A 265 5.36 0.36 -12.91
CA GLN A 265 4.15 0.61 -13.69
C GLN A 265 3.96 -0.41 -14.79
N PHE A 266 2.73 -0.84 -15.00
CA PHE A 266 2.33 -1.87 -15.95
C PHE A 266 1.13 -1.39 -16.77
N LEU A 267 1.14 -1.63 -18.07
CA LEU A 267 0.04 -1.27 -18.96
C LEU A 267 -0.66 -2.52 -19.46
N VAL A 268 -1.99 -2.53 -19.46
CA VAL A 268 -2.80 -3.55 -20.15
C VAL A 268 -3.53 -2.87 -21.29
N THR A 269 -3.41 -3.40 -22.51
CA THR A 269 -4.01 -2.79 -23.71
C THR A 269 -4.43 -3.84 -24.76
N SER A 270 -5.43 -3.48 -25.57
CA SER A 270 -5.96 -4.32 -26.65
C SER A 270 -5.15 -4.25 -27.96
N GLY A 271 -4.26 -3.27 -28.14
CA GLY A 271 -3.30 -3.24 -29.27
C GLY A 271 -3.02 -1.86 -29.90
N ASP A 272 -3.83 -0.83 -29.64
CA ASP A 272 -3.68 0.49 -30.29
C ASP A 272 -2.56 1.38 -29.72
N VAL A 273 -1.94 0.97 -28.61
CA VAL A 273 -0.88 1.74 -27.95
C VAL A 273 0.38 1.79 -28.81
N GLU A 274 0.69 0.74 -29.59
CA GLU A 274 1.91 0.69 -30.42
C GLU A 274 1.98 1.80 -31.48
N ALA A 275 0.83 2.28 -31.98
CA ALA A 275 0.77 3.39 -32.93
C ALA A 275 1.01 4.76 -32.26
N THR A 276 0.63 4.89 -30.99
CA THR A 276 0.73 6.12 -30.17
C THR A 276 2.13 6.24 -29.49
N ALA A 277 2.83 5.10 -29.40
CA ALA A 277 3.92 4.80 -28.47
C ALA A 277 5.33 5.32 -28.79
N SER A 278 5.56 6.02 -29.89
CA SER A 278 6.93 6.27 -30.36
C SER A 278 7.80 7.15 -29.44
N ARG A 279 7.27 7.71 -28.33
CA ARG A 279 8.06 8.57 -27.42
C ARG A 279 8.00 8.25 -25.92
N ASP A 280 6.90 7.71 -25.36
CA ASP A 280 6.69 7.76 -23.89
C ASP A 280 6.24 6.46 -23.17
N ILE A 281 6.39 5.26 -23.77
CA ILE A 281 6.20 3.98 -23.01
C ILE A 281 7.37 3.69 -22.03
N ARG A 282 8.31 4.62 -21.82
CA ARG A 282 9.54 4.35 -21.06
C ARG A 282 9.30 4.08 -19.58
N TYR A 283 8.17 4.53 -19.04
CA TYR A 283 7.82 4.37 -17.62
C TYR A 283 7.20 3.01 -17.30
N PHE A 284 6.74 2.26 -18.31
CA PHE A 284 6.13 0.95 -18.09
C PHE A 284 7.18 -0.16 -18.09
N ASN A 285 7.27 -0.91 -16.98
CA ASN A 285 8.12 -2.08 -16.86
C ASN A 285 7.70 -3.20 -17.83
N ARG A 286 6.40 -3.31 -18.10
CA ARG A 286 5.83 -4.30 -19.02
C ARG A 286 4.49 -3.82 -19.56
N ILE A 287 4.22 -4.15 -20.82
CA ILE A 287 2.93 -4.02 -21.48
C ILE A 287 2.33 -5.42 -21.67
N PHE A 288 1.09 -5.59 -21.26
CA PHE A 288 0.29 -6.78 -21.43
C PHE A 288 -0.69 -6.54 -22.59
N TYR A 289 -0.71 -7.46 -23.54
CA TYR A 289 -1.60 -7.40 -24.69
C TYR A 289 -2.76 -8.37 -24.49
N ARG A 290 -3.98 -7.93 -24.81
CA ARG A 290 -5.24 -8.69 -24.58
C ARG A 290 -5.49 -8.92 -23.08
N GLU A 291 -6.59 -9.58 -22.73
CA GLU A 291 -6.79 -10.11 -21.37
C GLU A 291 -5.74 -11.20 -21.10
N THR A 292 -4.52 -10.77 -20.80
CA THR A 292 -3.46 -11.66 -20.34
C THR A 292 -3.92 -12.26 -19.01
N ASP A 293 -3.70 -13.56 -18.83
CA ASP A 293 -4.07 -14.27 -17.61
C ASP A 293 -3.47 -13.55 -16.38
N TYR A 294 -4.30 -13.36 -15.35
CA TYR A 294 -3.92 -12.71 -14.10
C TYR A 294 -2.66 -13.34 -13.49
N ILE A 295 -2.41 -14.63 -13.74
CA ILE A 295 -1.19 -15.33 -13.29
C ILE A 295 0.10 -14.69 -13.84
N GLU A 296 0.12 -14.29 -15.12
CA GLU A 296 1.29 -13.66 -15.72
C GLU A 296 1.52 -12.27 -15.11
N GLN A 297 0.43 -11.53 -14.88
CA GLN A 297 0.47 -10.22 -14.24
C GLN A 297 1.05 -10.33 -12.83
N HIS A 298 0.54 -11.27 -12.01
CA HIS A 298 1.03 -11.52 -10.66
C HIS A 298 2.52 -11.86 -10.61
N HIS A 299 2.99 -12.81 -11.42
CA HIS A 299 4.40 -13.18 -11.42
C HIS A 299 5.30 -12.04 -11.90
N THR A 300 4.84 -11.26 -12.89
CA THR A 300 5.58 -10.10 -13.40
C THR A 300 5.70 -9.01 -12.34
N ILE A 301 4.60 -8.70 -11.63
CA ILE A 301 4.57 -7.70 -10.55
C ILE A 301 5.51 -8.12 -9.42
N LEU A 302 5.40 -9.35 -8.92
CA LEU A 302 6.28 -9.85 -7.85
C LEU A 302 7.75 -9.81 -8.25
N ARG A 303 8.07 -10.12 -9.52
CA ARG A 303 9.44 -10.05 -10.03
C ARG A 303 9.97 -8.62 -10.10
N ALA A 304 9.16 -7.65 -10.50
CA ALA A 304 9.56 -6.24 -10.52
C ALA A 304 9.89 -5.74 -9.10
N ILE A 305 9.01 -6.04 -8.13
CA ILE A 305 9.24 -5.72 -6.73
C ILE A 305 10.48 -6.42 -6.18
N ASP A 306 10.68 -7.73 -6.46
CA ASP A 306 11.90 -8.45 -6.05
C ASP A 306 13.16 -7.79 -6.60
N ASN A 307 13.15 -7.36 -7.86
CA ASN A 307 14.30 -6.69 -8.48
C ASN A 307 14.63 -5.36 -7.78
N ARG A 308 13.62 -4.61 -7.34
CA ARG A 308 13.79 -3.35 -6.62
C ARG A 308 14.26 -3.55 -5.17
N TYR A 309 13.81 -4.63 -4.53
CA TYR A 309 14.24 -5.02 -3.18
C TYR A 309 15.67 -5.58 -3.12
N ARG A 310 16.21 -6.04 -4.26
CA ARG A 310 17.59 -6.54 -4.32
C ARG A 310 18.57 -5.44 -3.94
N THR A 311 19.46 -5.80 -3.03
CA THR A 311 20.63 -5.02 -2.62
C THR A 311 21.86 -5.76 -3.14
N PRO A 312 22.32 -5.52 -4.39
CA PRO A 312 23.19 -6.45 -5.10
C PRO A 312 24.45 -6.87 -4.32
N PHE A 313 25.07 -5.93 -3.59
CA PHE A 313 26.22 -6.22 -2.75
C PHE A 313 25.87 -7.02 -1.48
N PHE A 314 24.84 -6.61 -0.74
CA PHE A 314 24.45 -7.25 0.51
C PHE A 314 23.80 -8.62 0.28
N ASP A 315 22.95 -8.74 -0.75
CA ASP A 315 22.39 -10.02 -1.16
C ASP A 315 23.47 -10.99 -1.66
N ALA A 316 24.44 -10.52 -2.46
CA ALA A 316 25.57 -11.35 -2.85
C ALA A 316 26.40 -11.81 -1.64
N LEU A 317 26.62 -10.94 -0.65
CA LEU A 317 27.34 -11.28 0.59
C LEU A 317 26.57 -12.30 1.44
N ARG A 318 25.25 -12.12 1.56
CA ARG A 318 24.34 -13.03 2.27
C ARG A 318 24.23 -14.39 1.56
N GLU A 319 24.19 -14.41 0.23
CA GLU A 319 24.20 -15.66 -0.55
C GLU A 319 25.55 -16.35 -0.47
N TYR A 320 26.66 -15.59 -0.52
CA TYR A 320 28.01 -16.11 -0.37
C TYR A 320 28.22 -16.73 1.02
N SER A 321 27.75 -16.08 2.09
CA SER A 321 27.88 -16.61 3.46
C SER A 321 27.08 -17.89 3.71
N LYS A 322 26.05 -18.15 2.91
CA LYS A 322 25.23 -19.38 2.98
C LYS A 322 25.81 -20.54 2.17
N LYS A 323 26.73 -20.27 1.24
CA LYS A 323 27.43 -21.31 0.51
C LYS A 323 28.49 -21.93 1.45
N PRO A 324 28.57 -23.26 1.57
CA PRO A 324 29.66 -23.88 2.31
C PRO A 324 30.97 -23.54 1.60
N THR A 325 31.74 -22.61 2.15
CA THR A 325 33.06 -22.28 1.64
C THR A 325 34.01 -23.41 1.99
N GLY A 326 34.63 -24.02 0.97
CA GLY A 326 35.76 -24.92 1.15
C GLY A 326 36.88 -24.20 1.89
N VAL A 327 37.49 -24.91 2.84
CA VAL A 327 38.51 -24.41 3.78
C VAL A 327 39.80 -24.03 3.05
N PHE A 328 39.83 -22.88 2.36
CA PHE A 328 41.06 -22.22 1.93
C PHE A 328 40.80 -20.71 1.81
N HIS A 329 40.91 -20.01 2.93
CA HIS A 329 41.00 -18.55 2.97
C HIS A 329 42.30 -18.14 3.68
N ALA A 330 42.98 -17.13 3.16
CA ALA A 330 44.32 -16.70 3.58
C ALA A 330 44.35 -15.83 4.86
N MET A 331 43.27 -15.79 5.65
CA MET A 331 43.19 -15.02 6.90
C MET A 331 42.87 -15.92 8.10
N PRO A 332 43.66 -15.92 9.20
CA PRO A 332 43.54 -16.90 10.29
C PRO A 332 42.32 -16.77 11.21
N ILE A 333 41.44 -15.79 10.97
CA ILE A 333 40.33 -15.46 11.88
C ILE A 333 39.04 -15.43 11.06
N SER A 334 38.57 -16.59 10.58
CA SER A 334 37.39 -16.67 9.72
C SER A 334 36.32 -17.64 10.19
N THR A 335 36.46 -18.25 11.36
CA THR A 335 35.36 -18.92 12.06
C THR A 335 35.43 -18.49 13.52
N GLY A 336 34.28 -18.18 14.13
CA GLY A 336 34.16 -17.85 15.55
C GLY A 336 34.60 -18.98 16.51
N GLU A 337 35.34 -19.97 16.04
CA GLU A 337 36.02 -21.01 16.84
C GLU A 337 37.27 -20.48 17.56
N SER A 338 37.73 -19.26 17.27
CA SER A 338 38.87 -18.65 17.99
C SER A 338 38.46 -17.93 19.29
N VAL A 339 37.26 -18.21 19.82
CA VAL A 339 36.84 -17.81 21.16
C VAL A 339 36.53 -19.07 21.98
N ASP A 340 37.44 -20.04 21.99
CA ASP A 340 37.45 -21.04 23.04
C ASP A 340 38.02 -20.40 24.32
N PRO A 341 37.28 -20.35 25.43
CA PRO A 341 37.81 -19.83 26.68
C PRO A 341 38.91 -20.77 27.15
N ILE A 342 40.14 -20.26 27.19
CA ILE A 342 41.26 -20.92 27.87
C ILE A 342 40.81 -21.21 29.30
N PRO A 343 40.76 -22.48 29.75
CA PRO A 343 40.40 -22.78 31.12
C PRO A 343 41.54 -22.28 32.02
N LEU A 344 41.27 -21.24 32.81
CA LEU A 344 42.15 -20.83 33.91
C LEU A 344 42.05 -21.87 35.01
N GLY A 345 42.82 -22.94 34.85
CA GLY A 345 42.99 -24.01 35.84
C GLY A 345 44.46 -24.30 36.07
N GLY A 346 44.95 -23.94 37.26
CA GLY A 346 46.08 -24.59 37.90
C GLY A 346 47.37 -23.79 38.00
N ARG A 347 47.56 -23.10 39.13
CA ARG A 347 48.62 -23.41 40.09
C ARG A 347 48.32 -22.82 41.46
#